data_AF-A0A507AZ66-F1
#
_entry.id   AF-A0A507AZ66-F1
#
_cell.length_a   1.000
_cell.length_b   1.000
_cell.length_c   1.000
_cell.angle_alpha   90.00
_cell.angle_beta   90.00
_cell.angle_gamma   90.00
#
_symmetry.space_group_name_H-M   'P 1'
#
loop_
_entity.id
_entity.type
_entity.pdbx_description
1 polymer ?
#
loop_
_entity_poly.entity_id
_entity_poly.type
_entity_poly.pdbx_seq_one_letter_code
_entity_poly.pdbx_strand_id
1 'polypeptide(L)'
;MRQRVTFFQNPGSPVDPASLSITKQTLNGPEIHGIREDRATFALDELPGELRALLERYETLQIRWASKENHESLSSTALPASLGSHASSFQFYQPLSNLSHFVDYAKSELCAKADSLCPSLVENLDQASSLDISFDAAQHVFRATATWARKTLPLSVTAVPGHRTEVGILAADSPPNMDPSELGIAGHLTVLGQDSKPSATIFAFPSRHRHVEGASFSSRFTKPTGLHPTLQLRIDGPTQPPVSDADCSMHAYFTLPRAIFADRYQLSDPLFMASKNLTSLQYMSEPVDLEAPEYAVKLWGSAMLLELAPPVGKTAKSWTAEIPLHLRYLSPAQGGYADAELPYPAVFWACAAAPEGPDFANNPFDRTHLGYDALFDARTVFWHVDPEPTAASAASGTGHDPVSKIRVPVLDTDKAGWVNTGTAAVIALGFGWILWRLIAVYLRAGYGTARGADKAKKLQ
;
A
#
# COMPACT_ATOMS: atom_id res chain seq x y z
N MET A 1 -7.92 3.68 29.38
CA MET A 1 -6.90 3.39 28.37
C MET A 1 -5.97 2.29 28.89
N ARG A 2 -5.52 1.41 28.01
CA ARG A 2 -4.43 0.44 28.26
C ARG A 2 -3.28 0.74 27.30
N GLN A 3 -2.07 0.79 27.82
CA GLN A 3 -0.86 0.98 27.03
C GLN A 3 0.00 -0.28 27.10
N ARG A 4 0.54 -0.69 25.95
CA ARG A 4 1.54 -1.74 25.84
C ARG A 4 2.73 -1.19 25.06
N VAL A 5 3.92 -1.26 25.64
CA VAL A 5 5.18 -0.93 24.96
C VAL A 5 6.00 -2.21 24.86
N THR A 6 6.22 -2.67 23.63
CA THR A 6 6.95 -3.90 23.36
C THR A 6 8.24 -3.59 22.63
N PHE A 7 9.35 -4.04 23.18
CA PHE A 7 10.65 -4.04 22.53
C PHE A 7 10.96 -5.44 22.02
N PHE A 8 11.27 -5.54 20.75
CA PHE A 8 11.70 -6.77 20.11
C PHE A 8 13.20 -6.72 19.82
N GLN A 9 13.98 -7.37 20.67
CA GLN A 9 15.44 -7.37 20.61
C GLN A 9 15.98 -8.45 19.67
N ASN A 10 17.26 -8.34 19.30
CA ASN A 10 17.97 -9.41 18.61
C ASN A 10 18.17 -10.61 19.58
N PRO A 11 17.79 -11.85 19.21
CA PRO A 11 18.05 -13.03 20.03
C PRO A 11 19.53 -13.23 20.40
N GLY A 12 20.46 -12.77 19.55
CA GLY A 12 21.90 -12.86 19.80
C GLY A 12 22.46 -11.89 20.84
N SER A 13 21.66 -10.96 21.37
CA SER A 13 22.08 -10.00 22.39
C SER A 13 20.93 -9.68 23.36
N PRO A 14 20.51 -10.67 24.17
CA PRO A 14 19.40 -10.49 25.09
C PRO A 14 19.76 -9.54 26.24
N VAL A 15 18.82 -8.66 26.60
CA VAL A 15 18.96 -7.80 27.79
C VAL A 15 18.95 -8.63 29.06
N ASP A 16 19.92 -8.38 29.94
CA ASP A 16 19.94 -8.93 31.30
C ASP A 16 18.85 -8.26 32.16
N PRO A 17 17.88 -9.02 32.71
CA PRO A 17 16.85 -8.49 33.60
C PRO A 17 17.41 -7.75 34.82
N ALA A 18 18.61 -8.08 35.29
CA ALA A 18 19.24 -7.41 36.42
C ALA A 18 19.69 -5.97 36.11
N SER A 19 19.84 -5.63 34.82
CA SER A 19 20.16 -4.28 34.36
C SER A 19 18.94 -3.35 34.31
N LEU A 20 17.74 -3.89 34.55
CA LEU A 20 16.48 -3.14 34.50
C LEU A 20 16.19 -2.49 35.86
N SER A 21 15.94 -1.18 35.83
CA SER A 21 15.44 -0.41 36.97
C SER A 21 13.95 -0.15 36.78
N ILE A 22 13.12 -0.82 37.59
CA ILE A 22 11.67 -0.68 37.57
C ILE A 22 11.23 0.12 38.80
N THR A 23 10.56 1.23 38.56
CA THR A 23 9.86 2.00 39.59
C THR A 23 8.35 1.89 39.40
N LYS A 24 7.56 2.54 40.27
CA LYS A 24 6.10 2.60 40.10
C LYS A 24 5.66 3.29 38.81
N GLN A 25 6.49 4.17 38.24
CA GLN A 25 6.12 5.02 37.11
C GLN A 25 7.05 4.86 35.91
N THR A 26 8.20 4.24 36.06
CA THR A 26 9.19 4.16 34.98
C THR A 26 9.87 2.80 34.92
N LEU A 27 10.27 2.42 33.72
CA LEU A 27 11.23 1.35 33.47
C LEU A 27 12.40 1.95 32.69
N ASN A 28 13.61 1.76 33.21
CA ASN A 28 14.85 2.18 32.58
C ASN A 28 15.79 0.97 32.45
N GLY A 29 16.58 0.93 31.38
CA GLY A 29 17.64 -0.05 31.21
C GLY A 29 18.65 0.37 30.14
N PRO A 30 19.50 -0.56 29.67
CA PRO A 30 20.52 -0.25 28.67
C PRO A 30 19.88 0.07 27.31
N GLU A 31 20.67 0.67 26.41
CA GLU A 31 20.28 0.76 25.01
C GLU A 31 20.15 -0.65 24.41
N ILE A 32 19.13 -0.82 23.58
CA ILE A 32 18.86 -2.09 22.92
C ILE A 32 18.88 -1.90 21.40
N HIS A 33 19.38 -2.90 20.68
CA HIS A 33 19.27 -2.93 19.23
C HIS A 33 18.05 -3.75 18.83
N GLY A 34 16.96 -3.08 18.50
CA GLY A 34 15.67 -3.74 18.35
C GLY A 34 14.60 -2.87 17.71
N ILE A 35 13.41 -3.46 17.56
CA ILE A 35 12.18 -2.79 17.11
C ILE A 35 11.40 -2.38 18.35
N ARG A 36 10.73 -1.23 18.31
CA ARG A 36 9.78 -0.81 19.34
C ARG A 36 8.38 -0.75 18.76
N GLU A 37 7.42 -1.30 19.48
CA GLU A 37 5.99 -1.21 19.21
C GLU A 37 5.29 -0.55 20.40
N ASP A 38 4.62 0.58 20.18
CA ASP A 38 3.77 1.21 21.18
C ASP A 38 2.32 1.03 20.75
N ARG A 39 1.53 0.35 21.58
CA ARG A 39 0.10 0.12 21.36
C ARG A 39 -0.71 0.79 22.46
N ALA A 40 -1.61 1.67 22.07
CA ALA A 40 -2.60 2.28 22.94
C ALA A 40 -4.00 1.75 22.58
N THR A 41 -4.75 1.32 23.59
CA THR A 41 -6.12 0.81 23.46
C THR A 41 -7.05 1.65 24.31
N PHE A 42 -8.11 2.16 23.70
CA PHE A 42 -9.11 3.04 24.31
C PHE A 42 -10.49 2.41 24.16
N ALA A 43 -11.30 2.51 25.21
CA ALA A 43 -12.74 2.29 25.07
C ALA A 43 -13.37 3.49 24.35
N LEU A 44 -14.49 3.27 23.66
CA LEU A 44 -15.15 4.30 22.86
C LEU A 44 -15.55 5.55 23.67
N ASP A 45 -15.88 5.39 24.96
CA ASP A 45 -16.21 6.47 25.88
C ASP A 45 -15.00 7.29 26.37
N GLU A 46 -13.78 6.77 26.19
CA GLU A 46 -12.53 7.45 26.52
C GLU A 46 -12.03 8.37 25.38
N LEU A 47 -12.69 8.35 24.21
CA LEU A 47 -12.29 9.15 23.06
C LEU A 47 -12.90 10.56 23.08
N PRO A 48 -12.25 11.55 22.42
CA PRO A 48 -12.83 12.87 22.21
C PRO A 48 -14.20 12.79 21.52
N GLY A 49 -15.14 13.66 21.91
CA GLY A 49 -16.53 13.59 21.45
C GLY A 49 -16.71 13.61 19.93
N GLU A 50 -15.88 14.35 19.21
CA GLU A 50 -15.90 14.39 17.73
C GLU A 50 -15.48 13.05 17.12
N LEU A 51 -14.38 12.47 17.60
CA LEU A 51 -13.89 11.18 17.12
C LEU A 51 -14.88 10.07 17.46
N ARG A 52 -15.45 10.09 18.66
CA ARG A 52 -16.51 9.16 19.07
C ARG A 52 -17.73 9.24 18.13
N ALA A 53 -18.25 10.44 17.88
CA ALA A 53 -19.41 10.66 17.01
C ALA A 53 -19.15 10.31 15.54
N LEU A 54 -17.89 10.32 15.11
CA LEU A 54 -17.46 9.81 13.81
C LEU A 54 -17.46 8.28 13.80
N LEU A 55 -16.77 7.64 14.75
CA LEU A 55 -16.60 6.19 14.82
C LEU A 55 -17.93 5.46 15.01
N GLU A 56 -18.90 6.04 15.74
CA GLU A 56 -20.26 5.48 15.90
C GLU A 56 -21.02 5.31 14.57
N ARG A 57 -20.56 5.92 13.47
CA ARG A 57 -21.17 5.80 12.12
C ARG A 57 -20.62 4.63 11.30
N TYR A 58 -19.58 3.95 11.79
CA TYR A 58 -18.88 2.91 11.06
C TYR A 58 -18.85 1.62 11.88
N GLU A 59 -19.03 0.48 11.22
CA GLU A 59 -18.89 -0.83 11.88
C GLU A 59 -17.42 -1.17 12.15
N THR A 60 -16.56 -0.87 11.17
CA THR A 60 -15.11 -1.07 11.27
C THR A 60 -14.39 0.10 10.59
N LEU A 61 -13.28 0.53 11.17
CA LEU A 61 -12.36 1.48 10.57
C LEU A 61 -10.94 0.94 10.69
N GLN A 62 -10.19 1.02 9.60
CA GLN A 62 -8.77 0.68 9.59
C GLN A 62 -8.01 1.71 8.76
N ILE A 63 -7.01 2.32 9.39
CA ILE A 63 -6.12 3.29 8.76
C ILE A 63 -4.71 2.77 8.97
N ARG A 64 -3.97 2.69 7.87
CA ARG A 64 -2.57 2.26 7.90
C ARG A 64 -1.73 3.26 7.16
N TRP A 65 -0.63 3.60 7.80
CA TRP A 65 0.44 4.35 7.20
C TRP A 65 1.74 3.61 7.46
N ALA A 66 2.65 3.67 6.49
CA ALA A 66 4.01 3.23 6.70
C ALA A 66 4.96 4.06 5.84
N SER A 67 6.18 4.21 6.36
CA SER A 67 7.23 5.03 5.77
C SER A 67 7.65 4.45 4.42
N LYS A 68 8.19 5.34 3.57
CA LYS A 68 8.84 4.91 2.32
C LYS A 68 10.18 4.21 2.58
N GLU A 69 10.83 4.50 3.70
CA GLU A 69 12.11 3.90 4.06
C GLU A 69 11.95 2.39 4.29
N ASN A 70 12.79 1.60 3.60
CA ASN A 70 12.82 0.17 3.82
C ASN A 70 13.43 -0.12 5.20
N HIS A 71 12.71 -0.88 6.01
CA HIS A 71 13.12 -1.20 7.37
C HIS A 71 13.09 -2.69 7.59
N GLU A 72 14.21 -3.23 8.10
CA GLU A 72 14.21 -4.59 8.63
C GLU A 72 13.20 -4.66 9.77
N SER A 73 12.18 -5.44 9.51
CA SER A 73 11.03 -5.58 10.37
C SER A 73 10.99 -7.04 10.84
N LEU A 74 10.41 -7.33 12.00
CA LEU A 74 10.36 -8.74 12.41
C LEU A 74 9.47 -9.46 11.42
N SER A 75 10.01 -10.53 10.84
CA SER A 75 9.45 -11.49 9.87
C SER A 75 8.02 -12.03 10.20
N SER A 76 7.41 -11.57 11.29
CA SER A 76 6.08 -11.98 11.75
C SER A 76 5.13 -10.82 12.06
N THR A 77 5.63 -9.59 12.11
CA THR A 77 4.84 -8.41 12.47
C THR A 77 4.81 -7.36 11.38
N ALA A 78 5.58 -7.52 10.31
CA ALA A 78 5.67 -6.50 9.31
C ALA A 78 5.52 -7.06 7.92
N LEU A 79 4.39 -6.62 7.37
CA LEU A 79 4.02 -6.81 6.00
C LEU A 79 4.36 -5.52 5.25
N PRO A 80 4.45 -5.57 3.91
CA PRO A 80 4.60 -4.39 3.09
C PRO A 80 3.62 -3.29 3.50
N ALA A 81 4.14 -2.07 3.56
CA ALA A 81 3.58 -0.82 4.08
C ALA A 81 2.25 -0.35 3.46
N SER A 82 1.96 -0.76 2.25
CA SER A 82 0.67 -0.49 1.60
C SER A 82 -0.32 -1.56 2.02
N LEU A 83 -1.61 -1.27 1.90
CA LEU A 83 -2.74 -2.21 1.70
C LEU A 83 -3.85 -2.07 2.76
N GLY A 84 -5.05 -1.82 2.26
CA GLY A 84 -6.27 -1.57 3.03
C GLY A 84 -7.35 -2.64 2.81
N SER A 85 -8.13 -2.88 3.87
CA SER A 85 -9.14 -3.91 4.09
C SER A 85 -10.24 -4.11 3.04
N HIS A 86 -10.70 -5.35 2.86
CA HIS A 86 -12.04 -5.71 2.36
C HIS A 86 -12.92 -6.28 3.48
N ALA A 87 -13.37 -5.39 4.38
CA ALA A 87 -14.65 -5.55 5.07
C ALA A 87 -15.48 -4.25 5.03
N SER A 88 -14.96 -3.20 4.36
CA SER A 88 -15.63 -1.92 4.23
C SER A 88 -16.00 -1.67 2.77
N SER A 89 -17.19 -1.11 2.56
CA SER A 89 -17.69 -0.63 1.27
C SER A 89 -16.83 0.49 0.65
N PHE A 90 -15.82 0.99 1.36
CA PHE A 90 -15.01 2.13 0.97
C PHE A 90 -13.53 1.92 1.32
N GLN A 91 -12.67 1.91 0.30
CA GLN A 91 -11.22 1.94 0.47
C GLN A 91 -10.68 3.30 0.08
N PHE A 92 -9.55 3.67 0.69
CA PHE A 92 -8.80 4.87 0.35
C PHE A 92 -7.31 4.56 0.39
N TYR A 93 -6.60 4.97 -0.65
CA TYR A 93 -5.14 4.95 -0.67
C TYR A 93 -4.63 6.31 -1.13
N GLN A 94 -3.66 6.82 -0.40
CA GLN A 94 -2.94 8.03 -0.76
C GLN A 94 -1.45 7.87 -0.39
N PRO A 95 -0.53 8.14 -1.32
CA PRO A 95 0.88 8.26 -0.99
C PRO A 95 1.09 9.44 -0.03
N LEU A 96 1.61 9.16 1.17
CA LEU A 96 1.98 10.15 2.17
C LEU A 96 3.48 10.03 2.45
N SER A 97 4.22 11.14 2.38
CA SER A 97 5.67 11.14 2.61
C SER A 97 6.06 10.93 4.07
N ASN A 98 5.31 11.52 4.99
CA ASN A 98 5.54 11.46 6.43
C ASN A 98 4.24 11.71 7.20
N LEU A 99 4.30 11.59 8.53
CA LEU A 99 3.16 11.82 9.43
C LEU A 99 3.07 13.26 9.96
N SER A 100 3.93 14.19 9.52
CA SER A 100 4.03 15.55 10.11
C SER A 100 2.68 16.26 10.24
N HIS A 101 1.86 16.28 9.19
CA HIS A 101 0.52 16.89 9.22
C HIS A 101 -0.42 16.21 10.23
N PHE A 102 -0.35 14.88 10.35
CA PHE A 102 -1.14 14.15 11.33
C PHE A 102 -0.63 14.43 12.75
N VAL A 103 0.69 14.50 12.94
CA VAL A 103 1.34 14.85 14.22
C VAL A 103 0.95 16.25 14.66
N ASP A 104 0.96 17.24 13.76
CA ASP A 104 0.56 18.62 14.05
C ASP A 104 -0.91 18.70 14.46
N TYR A 105 -1.79 18.03 13.71
CA TYR A 105 -3.21 17.92 14.05
C TYR A 105 -3.44 17.23 15.40
N ALA A 106 -2.77 16.11 15.64
CA ALA A 106 -2.91 15.36 16.89
C ALA A 106 -2.39 16.17 18.09
N LYS A 107 -1.31 16.94 17.92
CA LYS A 107 -0.82 17.86 18.94
C LYS A 107 -1.84 18.97 19.26
N SER A 108 -2.47 19.57 18.25
CA SER A 108 -3.41 20.67 18.47
C SER A 108 -4.77 20.21 19.00
N GLU A 109 -5.34 19.15 18.44
CA GLU A 109 -6.74 18.76 18.72
C GLU A 109 -6.85 17.64 19.76
N LEU A 110 -5.96 16.64 19.71
CA LEU A 110 -6.05 15.46 20.59
C LEU A 110 -5.34 15.68 21.93
N CYS A 111 -4.22 16.41 21.94
CA CYS A 111 -3.47 16.68 23.17
C CYS A 111 -3.89 17.94 23.92
N ALA A 112 -4.77 18.79 23.38
CA ALA A 112 -5.14 20.07 24.02
C ALA A 112 -5.76 19.94 25.43
N LYS A 113 -6.34 18.77 25.76
CA LYS A 113 -6.93 18.47 27.08
C LYS A 113 -6.19 17.37 27.84
N ALA A 114 -5.05 16.91 27.32
CA ALA A 114 -4.31 15.77 27.85
C ALA A 114 -3.12 16.24 28.73
N ASP A 115 -2.58 15.31 29.51
CA ASP A 115 -1.40 15.56 30.35
C ASP A 115 -0.18 16.01 29.54
N SER A 116 0.81 16.60 30.22
CA SER A 116 2.07 17.10 29.63
C SER A 116 2.87 16.08 28.82
N LEU A 117 2.55 14.78 28.92
CA LEU A 117 3.19 13.69 28.20
C LEU A 117 2.62 13.44 26.79
N CYS A 118 1.39 13.88 26.51
CA CYS A 118 0.74 13.64 25.22
C CYS A 118 1.51 14.24 24.03
N PRO A 119 1.93 15.53 24.06
CA PRO A 119 2.63 16.13 22.93
C PRO A 119 3.93 15.42 22.57
N SER A 120 4.71 15.00 23.57
CA SER A 120 5.96 14.26 23.35
C SER A 120 5.75 12.87 22.75
N LEU A 121 4.65 12.18 23.12
CA LEU A 121 4.30 10.89 22.55
C LEU A 121 3.90 11.02 21.07
N VAL A 122 3.08 12.03 20.77
CA VAL A 122 2.63 12.31 19.40
C VAL A 122 3.79 12.76 18.52
N GLU A 123 4.71 13.58 19.02
CA GLU A 123 5.91 14.00 18.30
C GLU A 123 6.80 12.82 17.88
N ASN A 124 6.89 11.79 18.73
CA ASN A 124 7.69 10.60 18.43
C ASN A 124 7.12 9.77 17.25
N LEU A 125 5.86 9.99 16.86
CA LEU A 125 5.26 9.34 15.69
C LEU A 125 5.90 9.79 14.37
N ASP A 126 6.52 10.98 14.31
CA ASP A 126 7.21 11.44 13.10
C ASP A 126 8.40 10.54 12.74
N GLN A 127 8.95 9.83 13.73
CA GLN A 127 10.05 8.88 13.57
C GLN A 127 9.57 7.43 13.42
N ALA A 128 8.26 7.19 13.42
CA ALA A 128 7.70 5.86 13.28
C ALA A 128 7.88 5.35 11.84
N SER A 129 8.12 4.05 11.71
CA SER A 129 8.13 3.36 10.41
C SER A 129 6.72 2.95 9.98
N SER A 130 5.79 2.78 10.92
CA SER A 130 4.38 2.52 10.61
C SER A 130 3.44 2.95 11.72
N LEU A 131 2.20 3.23 11.33
CA LEU A 131 1.09 3.57 12.19
C LEU A 131 -0.15 2.81 11.72
N ASP A 132 -0.71 1.99 12.60
CA ASP A 132 -1.96 1.26 12.40
C ASP A 132 -2.99 1.80 13.39
N ILE A 133 -4.15 2.21 12.89
CA ILE A 133 -5.30 2.61 13.67
C ILE A 133 -6.46 1.70 13.27
N SER A 134 -7.09 1.08 14.27
CA SER A 134 -8.25 0.22 14.08
C SER A 134 -9.36 0.54 15.08
N PHE A 135 -10.60 0.40 14.61
CA PHE A 135 -11.80 0.47 15.42
C PHE A 135 -12.72 -0.70 15.09
N ASP A 136 -13.24 -1.31 16.14
CA ASP A 136 -14.22 -2.39 16.10
C ASP A 136 -15.48 -1.96 16.87
N ALA A 137 -16.59 -1.80 16.17
CA ALA A 137 -17.86 -1.39 16.76
C ALA A 137 -18.48 -2.46 17.66
N ALA A 138 -18.25 -3.75 17.39
CA ALA A 138 -18.76 -4.84 18.21
C ALA A 138 -18.07 -4.89 19.59
N GLN A 139 -16.78 -4.56 19.62
CA GLN A 139 -16.01 -4.48 20.86
C GLN A 139 -16.04 -3.09 21.51
N HIS A 140 -16.46 -2.05 20.79
CA HIS A 140 -16.30 -0.64 21.19
C HIS A 140 -14.86 -0.28 21.55
N VAL A 141 -13.90 -0.85 20.83
CA VAL A 141 -12.46 -0.69 21.08
C VAL A 141 -11.80 0.07 19.94
N PHE A 142 -11.10 1.14 20.29
CA PHE A 142 -10.19 1.85 19.41
C PHE A 142 -8.74 1.51 19.77
N ARG A 143 -7.92 1.18 18.77
CA ARG A 143 -6.52 0.80 18.92
C ARG A 143 -5.65 1.62 17.99
N ALA A 144 -4.59 2.18 18.54
CA ALA A 144 -3.51 2.81 17.78
C ALA A 144 -2.20 2.08 18.09
N THR A 145 -1.51 1.62 17.05
CA THR A 145 -0.22 0.92 17.16
C THR A 145 0.80 1.62 16.29
N ALA A 146 1.85 2.14 16.89
CA ALA A 146 3.00 2.71 16.19
C ALA A 146 4.19 1.74 16.30
N THR A 147 4.94 1.59 15.21
CA THR A 147 6.14 0.76 15.19
C THR A 147 7.32 1.58 14.71
N TRP A 148 8.45 1.44 15.39
CA TRP A 148 9.74 2.02 15.01
C TRP A 148 10.67 0.90 14.58
N ALA A 149 11.27 1.08 13.40
CA ALA A 149 12.22 0.18 12.79
C ALA A 149 13.39 -0.20 13.69
N ARG A 150 14.07 -1.30 13.33
CA ARG A 150 15.23 -1.79 14.05
C ARG A 150 16.33 -0.74 14.08
N LYS A 151 16.62 -0.23 15.28
CA LYS A 151 17.73 0.69 15.55
C LYS A 151 18.18 0.56 17.00
N THR A 152 19.25 1.25 17.35
CA THR A 152 19.61 1.43 18.77
C THR A 152 18.58 2.34 19.42
N LEU A 153 17.85 1.80 20.40
CA LEU A 153 16.76 2.46 21.08
C LEU A 153 17.05 2.52 22.59
N PRO A 154 16.78 3.67 23.25
CA PRO A 154 16.83 3.73 24.69
C PRO A 154 15.69 2.91 25.29
N LEU A 155 16.03 1.99 26.20
CA LEU A 155 15.04 1.23 26.95
C LEU A 155 14.51 2.08 28.11
N SER A 156 13.62 3.02 27.78
CA SER A 156 12.97 3.92 28.73
C SER A 156 11.49 4.02 28.45
N VAL A 157 10.66 3.66 29.44
CA VAL A 157 9.20 3.74 29.38
C VAL A 157 8.68 4.45 30.62
N THR A 158 7.77 5.39 30.42
CA THR A 158 7.06 6.09 31.50
C THR A 158 5.59 5.68 31.47
N ALA A 159 5.05 5.29 32.62
CA ALA A 159 3.66 4.93 32.80
C ALA A 159 2.76 6.17 32.68
N VAL A 160 1.62 6.02 32.01
CA VAL A 160 0.60 7.06 31.99
C VAL A 160 -0.19 7.01 33.30
N PRO A 161 -0.33 8.12 34.04
CA PRO A 161 -1.07 8.17 35.30
C PRO A 161 -2.50 7.64 35.15
N GLY A 162 -2.97 6.85 36.11
CA GLY A 162 -4.34 6.30 36.09
C GLY A 162 -4.60 5.20 35.06
N HIS A 163 -3.60 4.78 34.28
CA HIS A 163 -3.73 3.78 33.24
C HIS A 163 -2.73 2.63 33.40
N ARG A 164 -3.13 1.44 32.96
CA ARG A 164 -2.28 0.25 33.01
C ARG A 164 -1.26 0.32 31.87
N THR A 165 0.01 0.29 32.22
CA THR A 165 1.14 0.27 31.26
C THR A 165 1.88 -1.06 31.38
N GLU A 166 1.80 -1.87 30.32
CA GLU A 166 2.53 -3.13 30.19
C GLU A 166 3.78 -2.92 29.34
N VAL A 167 4.90 -3.42 29.80
CA VAL A 167 6.18 -3.36 29.08
C VAL A 167 6.64 -4.79 28.80
N GLY A 168 6.89 -5.08 27.52
CA GLY A 168 7.45 -6.35 27.07
C GLY A 168 8.83 -6.16 26.47
N ILE A 169 9.78 -7.00 26.85
CA ILE A 169 11.11 -7.10 26.23
C ILE A 169 11.22 -8.53 25.71
N LEU A 170 11.03 -8.69 24.41
CA LEU A 170 10.78 -9.97 23.74
C LEU A 170 11.82 -10.23 22.64
N ALA A 171 12.11 -11.49 22.36
CA ALA A 171 12.93 -11.93 21.24
C ALA A 171 12.28 -13.16 20.59
N ALA A 172 12.58 -13.38 19.31
CA ALA A 172 12.25 -14.65 18.68
C ALA A 172 12.99 -15.78 19.39
N ASP A 173 12.29 -16.88 19.65
CA ASP A 173 12.82 -18.06 20.33
C ASP A 173 12.17 -19.33 19.75
N SER A 174 12.73 -20.49 20.05
CA SER A 174 12.22 -21.80 19.60
C SER A 174 11.90 -22.69 20.81
N PRO A 175 10.71 -22.54 21.43
CA PRO A 175 10.29 -23.33 22.56
C PRO A 175 10.28 -24.84 22.25
N PRO A 176 10.53 -25.72 23.25
CA PRO A 176 10.37 -27.16 23.07
C PRO A 176 8.89 -27.50 22.76
N ASN A 177 8.68 -28.40 21.79
CA ASN A 177 7.36 -28.84 21.28
C ASN A 177 6.58 -27.78 20.46
N MET A 178 7.25 -26.78 19.91
CA MET A 178 6.63 -25.85 18.97
C MET A 178 6.31 -26.55 17.64
N ASP A 179 5.10 -26.34 17.12
CA ASP A 179 4.75 -26.84 15.80
C ASP A 179 5.54 -26.10 14.71
N PRO A 180 5.88 -26.74 13.57
CA PRO A 180 6.57 -26.06 12.46
C PRO A 180 5.82 -24.86 11.88
N SER A 181 4.55 -24.73 12.22
CA SER A 181 3.65 -23.67 11.78
C SER A 181 3.55 -22.49 12.77
N GLU A 182 4.15 -22.64 13.94
CA GLU A 182 4.12 -21.66 15.01
C GLU A 182 5.39 -20.82 15.05
N LEU A 183 5.26 -19.63 15.61
CA LEU A 183 6.34 -18.73 15.92
C LEU A 183 6.48 -18.65 17.44
N GLY A 184 7.71 -18.86 17.91
CA GLY A 184 8.06 -18.76 19.31
C GLY A 184 8.60 -17.37 19.64
N ILE A 185 8.14 -16.84 20.76
CA ILE A 185 8.67 -15.61 21.35
C ILE A 185 8.90 -15.87 22.83
N ALA A 186 10.06 -15.43 23.31
CA ALA A 186 10.42 -15.48 24.72
C ALA A 186 10.95 -14.13 25.18
N GLY A 187 10.84 -13.88 26.49
CA GLY A 187 11.39 -12.67 27.08
C GLY A 187 10.77 -12.36 28.42
N HIS A 188 10.62 -11.08 28.70
CA HIS A 188 10.17 -10.58 30.00
C HIS A 188 9.01 -9.61 29.84
N LEU A 189 7.99 -9.76 30.67
CA LEU A 189 6.85 -8.85 30.77
C LEU A 189 6.83 -8.22 32.16
N THR A 190 6.42 -6.96 32.24
CA THR A 190 6.20 -6.28 33.51
C THR A 190 5.11 -5.24 33.38
N VAL A 191 4.29 -5.08 34.42
CA VAL A 191 3.26 -4.05 34.50
C VAL A 191 3.71 -2.97 35.47
N LEU A 192 3.93 -1.75 34.95
CA LEU A 192 4.40 -0.63 35.77
C LEU A 192 3.38 -0.28 36.86
N GLY A 193 3.87 -0.12 38.09
CA GLY A 193 3.06 0.17 39.27
C GLY A 193 2.45 -1.06 39.97
N GLN A 194 2.45 -2.23 39.32
CA GLN A 194 1.98 -3.50 39.90
C GLN A 194 3.16 -4.43 40.21
N ASP A 195 4.05 -4.62 39.24
CA ASP A 195 5.17 -5.54 39.35
C ASP A 195 6.41 -4.83 39.86
N SER A 196 7.17 -5.52 40.73
CA SER A 196 8.48 -5.05 41.21
C SER A 196 9.64 -5.64 40.41
N LYS A 197 9.39 -6.70 39.62
CA LYS A 197 10.37 -7.40 38.79
C LYS A 197 9.72 -7.88 37.49
N PRO A 198 10.49 -8.04 36.40
CA PRO A 198 10.00 -8.65 35.18
C PRO A 198 9.69 -10.13 35.39
N SER A 199 8.59 -10.60 34.80
CA SER A 199 8.22 -12.01 34.75
C SER A 199 8.69 -12.62 33.43
N ALA A 200 9.45 -13.71 33.48
CA ALA A 200 9.84 -14.45 32.29
C ALA A 200 8.61 -15.09 31.63
N THR A 201 8.53 -14.98 30.31
CA THR A 201 7.43 -15.54 29.52
C THR A 201 7.98 -16.22 28.27
N ILE A 202 7.28 -17.26 27.84
CA ILE A 202 7.51 -17.97 26.58
C ILE A 202 6.14 -18.33 26.02
N PHE A 203 5.93 -18.03 24.75
CA PHE A 203 4.69 -18.38 24.07
C PHE A 203 4.98 -18.72 22.61
N ALA A 204 4.30 -19.75 22.11
CA ALA A 204 4.24 -20.11 20.70
C ALA A 204 2.84 -19.79 20.18
N PHE A 205 2.76 -19.29 18.96
CA PHE A 205 1.47 -19.00 18.33
C PHE A 205 1.55 -19.21 16.81
N PRO A 206 0.44 -19.62 16.18
CA PRO A 206 0.40 -19.75 14.72
C PRO A 206 0.40 -18.36 14.07
N SER A 207 1.24 -18.17 13.06
CA SER A 207 1.19 -17.00 12.19
C SER A 207 0.70 -17.36 10.80
N ARG A 208 -0.31 -16.64 10.33
CA ARG A 208 -0.80 -16.73 8.95
C ARG A 208 0.13 -16.05 7.95
N HIS A 209 0.92 -15.07 8.40
CA HIS A 209 1.85 -14.32 7.54
C HIS A 209 3.27 -14.76 7.83
N ARG A 210 3.96 -15.20 6.77
CA ARG A 210 5.32 -15.75 6.82
C ARG A 210 6.11 -15.23 5.63
N HIS A 211 7.43 -15.39 5.65
CA HIS A 211 8.31 -15.02 4.55
C HIS A 211 8.90 -16.27 3.88
N VAL A 212 9.11 -16.18 2.58
CA VAL A 212 9.87 -17.20 1.83
C VAL A 212 11.36 -16.86 1.94
N GLU A 213 12.10 -17.66 2.69
CA GLU A 213 13.53 -17.44 2.86
C GLU A 213 14.28 -17.46 1.53
N GLY A 214 15.14 -16.45 1.31
CA GLY A 214 15.96 -16.34 0.11
C GLY A 214 15.20 -15.99 -1.17
N ALA A 215 13.91 -15.63 -1.08
CA ALA A 215 13.14 -15.12 -2.19
C ALA A 215 13.04 -13.59 -2.15
N SER A 216 13.13 -12.94 -3.30
CA SER A 216 12.92 -11.51 -3.45
C SER A 216 12.26 -11.18 -4.79
N PHE A 217 11.71 -9.98 -4.93
CA PHE A 217 11.18 -9.51 -6.21
C PHE A 217 11.49 -8.04 -6.48
N SER A 218 11.56 -7.66 -7.74
CA SER A 218 11.63 -6.26 -8.17
C SER A 218 10.51 -5.94 -9.15
N SER A 219 10.09 -4.67 -9.16
CA SER A 219 9.01 -4.17 -10.00
C SER A 219 9.51 -2.98 -10.83
N ARG A 220 9.31 -3.02 -12.15
CA ARG A 220 9.73 -1.94 -13.05
C ARG A 220 8.89 -1.88 -14.31
N PHE A 221 8.69 -0.67 -14.86
CA PHE A 221 8.10 -0.52 -16.18
C PHE A 221 9.09 -0.89 -17.28
N THR A 222 8.63 -1.64 -18.29
CA THR A 222 9.42 -1.91 -19.49
C THR A 222 9.56 -0.63 -20.33
N LYS A 223 10.74 -0.44 -20.96
CA LYS A 223 11.02 0.72 -21.82
C LYS A 223 10.93 0.32 -23.29
N PRO A 224 10.43 1.19 -24.17
CA PRO A 224 9.89 2.53 -23.90
C PRO A 224 8.49 2.49 -23.29
N THR A 225 8.17 3.47 -22.44
CA THR A 225 6.85 3.60 -21.83
C THR A 225 5.92 4.42 -22.73
N GLY A 226 4.82 3.82 -23.19
CA GLY A 226 3.72 4.50 -23.90
C GLY A 226 2.47 4.64 -23.02
N LEU A 227 1.31 4.90 -23.63
CA LEU A 227 0.02 4.93 -22.91
C LEU A 227 -0.48 3.54 -22.44
N HIS A 228 0.18 2.48 -22.90
CA HIS A 228 -0.05 1.09 -22.47
C HIS A 228 1.23 0.53 -21.85
N PRO A 229 1.67 1.02 -20.67
CA PRO A 229 2.89 0.52 -20.07
C PRO A 229 2.73 -0.93 -19.60
N THR A 230 3.75 -1.74 -19.80
CA THR A 230 3.83 -3.07 -19.18
C THR A 230 4.69 -2.98 -17.92
N LEU A 231 4.14 -3.37 -16.79
CA LEU A 231 4.89 -3.56 -15.55
C LEU A 231 5.49 -4.96 -15.54
N GLN A 232 6.81 -5.06 -15.39
CA GLN A 232 7.49 -6.33 -15.23
C GLN A 232 7.80 -6.56 -13.76
N LEU A 233 7.26 -7.65 -13.21
CA LEU A 233 7.70 -8.21 -11.93
C LEU A 233 8.78 -9.24 -12.21
N ARG A 234 9.96 -9.05 -11.64
CA ARG A 234 11.02 -10.05 -11.63
C ARG A 234 11.05 -10.69 -10.26
N ILE A 235 10.92 -12.00 -10.20
CA ILE A 235 10.89 -12.77 -8.97
C ILE A 235 12.12 -13.67 -8.95
N ASP A 236 12.96 -13.50 -7.94
CA ASP A 236 14.16 -14.27 -7.67
C ASP A 236 13.89 -15.16 -6.46
N GLY A 237 13.69 -16.47 -6.68
CA GLY A 237 13.25 -17.38 -5.61
C GLY A 237 12.75 -18.73 -6.14
N PRO A 238 12.32 -19.65 -5.25
CA PRO A 238 11.78 -20.93 -5.66
C PRO A 238 10.49 -20.75 -6.49
N THR A 239 10.40 -21.48 -7.60
CA THR A 239 9.18 -21.55 -8.43
C THR A 239 8.14 -22.53 -7.88
N GLN A 240 8.51 -23.31 -6.86
CA GLN A 240 7.65 -24.25 -6.18
C GLN A 240 7.07 -23.63 -4.91
N PRO A 241 5.86 -24.02 -4.51
CA PRO A 241 5.28 -23.55 -3.27
C PRO A 241 6.15 -23.96 -2.07
N PRO A 242 6.17 -23.14 -1.01
CA PRO A 242 6.96 -23.40 0.19
C PRO A 242 6.48 -24.63 0.98
N VAL A 243 5.25 -25.10 0.74
CA VAL A 243 4.65 -26.28 1.37
C VAL A 243 4.14 -27.21 0.27
N SER A 244 4.55 -28.48 0.29
CA SER A 244 4.20 -29.48 -0.75
C SER A 244 2.79 -30.07 -0.59
N ASP A 245 2.27 -30.06 0.63
CA ASP A 245 1.07 -30.82 1.00
C ASP A 245 -0.21 -29.97 1.01
N ALA A 246 -0.10 -28.69 0.59
CA ALA A 246 -1.20 -27.74 0.53
C ALA A 246 -1.39 -27.25 -0.91
N ASP A 247 -2.64 -26.95 -1.27
CA ASP A 247 -2.94 -26.26 -2.52
C ASP A 247 -2.49 -24.79 -2.39
N CYS A 248 -1.43 -24.45 -3.12
CA CYS A 248 -0.73 -23.19 -3.01
C CYS A 248 -0.60 -22.54 -4.39
N SER A 249 -1.00 -21.28 -4.51
CA SER A 249 -0.82 -20.49 -5.73
C SER A 249 -0.22 -19.13 -5.44
N MET A 250 0.60 -18.66 -6.38
CA MET A 250 1.34 -17.41 -6.25
C MET A 250 0.49 -16.24 -6.74
N HIS A 251 0.42 -15.18 -5.96
CA HIS A 251 -0.39 -14.00 -6.24
C HIS A 251 0.41 -12.71 -6.14
N ALA A 252 -0.07 -11.70 -6.86
CA ALA A 252 0.36 -10.32 -6.69
C ALA A 252 -0.88 -9.43 -6.51
N TYR A 253 -0.93 -8.70 -5.39
CA TYR A 253 -1.97 -7.72 -5.14
C TYR A 253 -1.45 -6.31 -5.41
N PHE A 254 -2.15 -5.58 -6.25
CA PHE A 254 -1.78 -4.24 -6.71
C PHE A 254 -2.72 -3.19 -6.15
N THR A 255 -2.14 -2.08 -5.69
CA THR A 255 -2.85 -0.84 -5.37
C THR A 255 -2.52 0.17 -6.47
N LEU A 256 -3.42 0.31 -7.44
CA LEU A 256 -3.23 1.16 -8.62
C LEU A 256 -3.76 2.57 -8.33
N PRO A 257 -2.93 3.63 -8.42
CA PRO A 257 -3.41 5.01 -8.29
C PRO A 257 -4.29 5.39 -9.48
N ARG A 258 -5.15 6.40 -9.35
CA ARG A 258 -6.06 6.85 -10.43
C ARG A 258 -5.40 7.08 -11.79
N ALA A 259 -4.13 7.45 -11.83
CA ALA A 259 -3.36 7.67 -13.06
C ALA A 259 -3.13 6.38 -13.88
N ILE A 260 -3.08 5.22 -13.23
CA ILE A 260 -2.74 3.92 -13.81
C ILE A 260 -3.87 2.95 -13.55
N PHE A 261 -4.33 2.22 -14.56
CA PHE A 261 -5.39 1.23 -14.38
C PHE A 261 -5.10 -0.04 -15.18
N ALA A 262 -5.72 -1.14 -14.78
CA ALA A 262 -5.69 -2.37 -15.56
C ALA A 262 -7.02 -2.51 -16.34
N ASP A 263 -6.95 -3.13 -17.52
CA ASP A 263 -8.14 -3.47 -18.29
C ASP A 263 -8.56 -4.91 -17.98
N ARG A 264 -9.71 -5.06 -17.32
CA ARG A 264 -10.28 -6.37 -16.95
C ARG A 264 -10.56 -7.25 -18.16
N TYR A 265 -10.89 -6.69 -19.31
CA TYR A 265 -11.21 -7.46 -20.52
C TYR A 265 -9.93 -7.98 -21.16
N GLN A 266 -8.85 -7.18 -21.15
CA GLN A 266 -7.53 -7.65 -21.56
C GLN A 266 -7.02 -8.79 -20.67
N LEU A 267 -7.28 -8.70 -19.36
CA LEU A 267 -6.90 -9.71 -18.37
C LEU A 267 -7.86 -10.92 -18.31
N SER A 268 -8.80 -11.03 -19.25
CA SER A 268 -9.75 -12.16 -19.33
C SER A 268 -9.40 -13.20 -20.39
N ASP A 269 -8.50 -12.89 -21.33
CA ASP A 269 -8.07 -13.84 -22.36
C ASP A 269 -7.01 -14.82 -21.83
N PRO A 270 -7.32 -16.13 -21.73
CA PRO A 270 -6.39 -17.11 -21.16
C PRO A 270 -5.08 -17.24 -21.95
N LEU A 271 -5.12 -17.10 -23.28
CA LEU A 271 -3.92 -17.23 -24.11
C LEU A 271 -2.97 -16.04 -23.90
N PHE A 272 -3.53 -14.84 -23.88
CA PHE A 272 -2.78 -13.64 -23.57
C PHE A 272 -2.19 -13.68 -22.15
N MET A 273 -2.98 -14.08 -21.14
CA MET A 273 -2.53 -14.22 -19.76
C MET A 273 -1.38 -15.24 -19.64
N ALA A 274 -1.53 -16.43 -20.23
CA ALA A 274 -0.49 -17.45 -20.22
C ALA A 274 0.82 -16.96 -20.88
N SER A 275 0.75 -16.15 -21.95
CA SER A 275 1.93 -15.57 -22.59
C SER A 275 2.72 -14.59 -21.70
N LYS A 276 2.11 -14.15 -20.60
CA LYS A 276 2.64 -13.17 -19.65
C LYS A 276 2.99 -13.77 -18.29
N ASN A 277 2.99 -15.10 -18.18
CA ASN A 277 3.12 -15.84 -16.93
C ASN A 277 2.08 -15.40 -15.88
N LEU A 278 0.84 -15.21 -16.34
CA LEU A 278 -0.32 -14.93 -15.51
C LEU A 278 -1.34 -16.06 -15.67
N THR A 279 -1.98 -16.46 -14.58
CA THR A 279 -3.00 -17.51 -14.58
C THR A 279 -4.39 -16.90 -14.72
N SER A 280 -4.73 -15.96 -13.84
CA SER A 280 -6.10 -15.42 -13.75
C SER A 280 -6.14 -14.06 -13.04
N LEU A 281 -7.19 -13.28 -13.31
CA LEU A 281 -7.58 -12.12 -12.52
C LEU A 281 -8.60 -12.57 -11.45
N GLN A 282 -8.14 -12.66 -10.21
CA GLN A 282 -8.95 -13.16 -9.08
C GLN A 282 -9.88 -12.08 -8.52
N TYR A 283 -9.41 -10.83 -8.51
CA TYR A 283 -10.19 -9.70 -8.00
C TYR A 283 -9.80 -8.40 -8.70
N MET A 284 -10.79 -7.51 -8.89
CA MET A 284 -10.59 -6.12 -9.26
C MET A 284 -11.66 -5.25 -8.62
N SER A 285 -11.28 -4.12 -8.03
CA SER A 285 -12.23 -3.15 -7.49
C SER A 285 -13.01 -2.46 -8.61
N GLU A 286 -14.31 -2.26 -8.44
CA GLU A 286 -15.17 -1.57 -9.39
C GLU A 286 -15.70 -0.25 -8.82
N PRO A 287 -16.05 0.75 -9.67
CA PRO A 287 -15.92 0.78 -11.13
C PRO A 287 -14.53 1.22 -11.62
N VAL A 288 -14.13 0.72 -12.80
CA VAL A 288 -12.95 1.21 -13.54
C VAL A 288 -13.39 1.72 -14.92
N ASP A 289 -13.30 3.03 -15.10
CA ASP A 289 -13.57 3.69 -16.38
C ASP A 289 -12.35 3.53 -17.30
N LEU A 290 -12.51 2.98 -18.49
CA LEU A 290 -11.37 2.73 -19.40
C LEU A 290 -11.02 3.95 -20.27
N GLU A 291 -11.84 5.00 -20.27
CA GLU A 291 -11.75 6.14 -21.18
C GLU A 291 -11.50 7.48 -20.47
N ALA A 292 -11.96 7.62 -19.22
CA ALA A 292 -11.85 8.87 -18.48
C ALA A 292 -10.37 9.29 -18.25
N PRO A 293 -10.04 10.57 -18.42
CA PRO A 293 -8.73 11.10 -18.01
C PRO A 293 -8.60 11.12 -16.48
N GLU A 294 -7.38 11.24 -15.97
CA GLU A 294 -7.08 11.15 -14.53
C GLU A 294 -7.86 12.17 -13.70
N TYR A 295 -7.97 13.41 -14.18
CA TYR A 295 -8.66 14.50 -13.50
C TYR A 295 -10.19 14.39 -13.51
N ALA A 296 -10.77 13.46 -14.28
CA ALA A 296 -12.22 13.19 -14.28
C ALA A 296 -12.61 12.05 -13.33
N VAL A 297 -11.64 11.24 -12.90
CA VAL A 297 -11.87 10.10 -12.00
C VAL A 297 -12.02 10.60 -10.56
N LYS A 298 -13.15 10.28 -9.94
CA LYS A 298 -13.46 10.66 -8.54
C LYS A 298 -12.83 9.73 -7.50
N LEU A 299 -12.59 8.46 -7.87
CA LEU A 299 -11.98 7.46 -7.01
C LEU A 299 -10.47 7.72 -6.91
N TRP A 300 -9.86 7.26 -5.82
CA TRP A 300 -8.41 7.36 -5.63
C TRP A 300 -7.62 6.49 -6.61
N GLY A 301 -8.27 5.46 -7.17
CA GLY A 301 -7.64 4.43 -7.99
C GLY A 301 -8.45 3.13 -7.98
N SER A 302 -7.74 2.01 -8.08
CA SER A 302 -8.32 0.66 -8.07
C SER A 302 -7.36 -0.33 -7.43
N ALA A 303 -7.88 -1.42 -6.86
CA ALA A 303 -7.09 -2.57 -6.43
C ALA A 303 -7.34 -3.77 -7.36
N MET A 304 -6.33 -4.63 -7.52
CA MET A 304 -6.50 -5.91 -8.21
C MET A 304 -5.64 -7.02 -7.60
N LEU A 305 -6.14 -8.25 -7.65
CA LEU A 305 -5.42 -9.47 -7.27
C LEU A 305 -5.22 -10.31 -8.52
N LEU A 306 -3.97 -10.53 -8.90
CA LEU A 306 -3.58 -11.41 -10.00
C LEU A 306 -2.98 -12.69 -9.46
N GLU A 307 -3.40 -13.82 -10.01
CA GLU A 307 -2.71 -15.10 -9.84
C GLU A 307 -1.61 -15.20 -10.91
N LEU A 308 -0.38 -15.44 -10.48
CA LEU A 308 0.77 -15.58 -11.35
C LEU A 308 0.99 -17.05 -11.74
N ALA A 309 1.68 -17.28 -12.85
CA ALA A 309 2.04 -18.60 -13.34
C ALA A 309 3.57 -18.81 -13.29
N PRO A 310 4.14 -19.23 -12.14
CA PRO A 310 5.55 -19.60 -12.06
C PRO A 310 5.90 -20.69 -13.10
N PRO A 311 7.04 -20.59 -13.80
CA PRO A 311 7.39 -21.55 -14.83
C PRO A 311 7.69 -22.93 -14.22
N VAL A 312 7.15 -23.98 -14.86
CA VAL A 312 7.31 -25.37 -14.40
C VAL A 312 8.71 -25.89 -14.75
N GLY A 313 9.61 -25.97 -13.76
CA GLY A 313 10.94 -26.58 -13.93
C GLY A 313 11.93 -26.22 -12.81
N LYS A 314 12.80 -27.17 -12.44
CA LYS A 314 13.80 -27.04 -11.35
C LYS A 314 14.96 -26.06 -11.63
N THR A 315 14.99 -25.41 -12.80
CA THR A 315 16.18 -24.74 -13.34
C THR A 315 16.12 -23.21 -13.31
N ALA A 316 14.95 -22.59 -13.18
CA ALA A 316 14.85 -21.13 -13.14
C ALA A 316 14.93 -20.62 -11.70
N LYS A 317 16.10 -20.11 -11.30
CA LYS A 317 16.26 -19.36 -10.02
C LYS A 317 15.52 -18.01 -10.04
N SER A 318 15.12 -17.56 -11.22
CA SER A 318 14.53 -16.26 -11.47
C SER A 318 13.58 -16.34 -12.66
N TRP A 319 12.46 -15.63 -12.58
CA TRP A 319 11.49 -15.54 -13.66
C TRP A 319 10.76 -14.19 -13.63
N THR A 320 9.97 -13.91 -14.66
CA THR A 320 9.26 -12.63 -14.79
C THR A 320 7.79 -12.82 -15.10
N ALA A 321 6.93 -12.02 -14.46
CA ALA A 321 5.55 -11.81 -14.86
C ALA A 321 5.40 -10.44 -15.50
N GLU A 322 4.57 -10.34 -16.55
CA GLU A 322 4.33 -9.09 -17.26
C GLU A 322 2.87 -8.65 -17.11
N ILE A 323 2.66 -7.54 -16.41
CA ILE A 323 1.33 -7.02 -16.10
C ILE A 323 1.04 -5.86 -17.06
N PRO A 324 0.10 -6.03 -18.00
CA PRO A 324 -0.31 -4.95 -18.88
C PRO A 324 -1.15 -3.94 -18.12
N LEU A 325 -0.74 -2.67 -18.18
CA LEU A 325 -1.42 -1.56 -17.54
C LEU A 325 -1.67 -0.46 -18.58
N HIS A 326 -2.51 0.50 -18.19
CA HIS A 326 -2.91 1.64 -18.98
C HIS A 326 -2.63 2.91 -18.20
N LEU A 327 -2.17 3.94 -18.90
CA LEU A 327 -2.01 5.29 -18.37
C LEU A 327 -3.17 6.16 -18.81
N ARG A 328 -3.76 6.89 -17.86
CA ARG A 328 -4.70 7.96 -18.16
C ARG A 328 -3.96 9.21 -18.60
N TYR A 329 -4.67 10.06 -19.36
CA TYR A 329 -4.21 11.41 -19.60
C TYR A 329 -4.13 12.18 -18.28
N LEU A 330 -2.94 12.69 -17.98
CA LEU A 330 -2.68 13.52 -16.80
C LEU A 330 -2.96 14.99 -17.13
N SER A 331 -3.08 15.79 -16.07
CA SER A 331 -3.22 17.24 -16.20
C SER A 331 -1.99 17.86 -16.89
N PRO A 332 -2.17 18.93 -17.69
CA PRO A 332 -1.06 19.70 -18.25
C PRO A 332 -0.07 20.16 -17.17
N ALA A 333 1.22 20.16 -17.49
CA ALA A 333 2.28 20.56 -16.56
C ALA A 333 3.38 21.36 -17.28
N GLN A 334 4.09 22.17 -16.51
CA GLN A 334 5.26 22.90 -17.00
C GLN A 334 6.33 21.93 -17.49
N GLY A 335 6.96 22.24 -18.61
CA GLY A 335 7.99 21.38 -19.20
C GLY A 335 7.46 20.14 -19.94
N GLY A 336 6.14 19.95 -20.03
CA GLY A 336 5.51 18.91 -20.86
C GLY A 336 5.65 17.47 -20.35
N TYR A 337 6.03 17.28 -19.09
CA TYR A 337 6.09 15.96 -18.45
C TYR A 337 5.51 16.02 -17.04
N ALA A 338 4.84 14.93 -16.65
CA ALA A 338 4.40 14.69 -15.29
C ALA A 338 4.80 13.27 -14.88
N ASP A 339 5.18 13.09 -13.62
CA ASP A 339 5.55 11.77 -13.09
C ASP A 339 4.32 11.12 -12.44
N ALA A 340 4.15 9.83 -12.65
CA ALA A 340 3.22 8.98 -11.91
C ALA A 340 4.00 7.88 -11.17
N GLU A 341 3.56 7.54 -9.97
CA GLU A 341 4.20 6.53 -9.12
C GLU A 341 3.23 5.39 -8.85
N LEU A 342 3.69 4.15 -9.03
CA LEU A 342 2.94 2.93 -8.70
C LEU A 342 3.65 2.23 -7.53
N PRO A 343 3.02 2.06 -6.35
CA PRO A 343 3.62 1.27 -5.27
C PRO A 343 3.88 -0.17 -5.74
N TYR A 344 4.93 -0.79 -5.20
CA TYR A 344 5.19 -2.20 -5.43
C TYR A 344 4.00 -3.04 -4.94
N PRO A 345 3.63 -4.10 -5.67
CA PRO A 345 2.58 -5.00 -5.20
C PRO A 345 3.05 -5.83 -4.01
N ALA A 346 2.12 -6.36 -3.23
CA ALA A 346 2.43 -7.49 -2.36
C ALA A 346 2.46 -8.77 -3.18
N VAL A 347 3.56 -9.50 -3.10
CA VAL A 347 3.78 -10.76 -3.82
C VAL A 347 3.89 -11.88 -2.79
N PHE A 348 3.03 -12.89 -2.91
CA PHE A 348 2.95 -13.96 -1.91
C PHE A 348 2.39 -15.26 -2.47
N TRP A 349 2.71 -16.37 -1.83
CA TRP A 349 1.97 -17.63 -2.01
C TRP A 349 0.79 -17.66 -1.05
N ALA A 350 -0.39 -17.96 -1.56
CA ALA A 350 -1.58 -18.25 -0.75
C ALA A 350 -1.77 -19.76 -0.72
N CYS A 351 -1.68 -20.35 0.47
CA CYS A 351 -1.83 -21.78 0.70
C CYS A 351 -3.10 -22.05 1.51
N ALA A 352 -4.02 -22.81 0.95
CA ALA A 352 -5.21 -23.26 1.67
C ALA A 352 -4.78 -24.16 2.82
N ALA A 353 -5.11 -23.80 4.05
CA ALA A 353 -4.83 -24.68 5.19
C ALA A 353 -5.79 -25.87 5.16
N ALA A 354 -5.26 -27.05 5.49
CA ALA A 354 -6.07 -28.26 5.67
C ALA A 354 -7.19 -28.02 6.72
N PRO A 355 -8.26 -28.83 6.74
CA PRO A 355 -9.35 -28.72 7.72
C PRO A 355 -8.88 -28.80 9.19
N GLU A 356 -7.75 -29.46 9.46
CA GLU A 356 -7.06 -29.53 10.75
C GLU A 356 -5.97 -28.45 10.93
N GLY A 357 -5.96 -27.43 10.06
CA GLY A 357 -4.97 -26.36 10.06
C GLY A 357 -5.04 -25.44 11.29
N PRO A 358 -3.99 -24.63 11.50
CA PRO A 358 -3.84 -23.81 12.70
C PRO A 358 -4.99 -22.81 12.87
N ASP A 359 -5.47 -22.67 14.10
CA ASP A 359 -6.43 -21.64 14.49
C ASP A 359 -5.70 -20.33 14.86
N PHE A 360 -5.83 -19.33 14.01
CA PHE A 360 -5.21 -18.02 14.21
C PHE A 360 -5.94 -17.14 15.23
N ALA A 361 -7.14 -17.52 15.68
CA ALA A 361 -7.96 -16.68 16.58
C ALA A 361 -7.26 -16.35 17.91
N ASN A 362 -6.34 -17.21 18.36
CA ASN A 362 -5.60 -17.04 19.62
C ASN A 362 -4.28 -16.28 19.47
N ASN A 363 -3.91 -15.81 18.27
CA ASN A 363 -2.66 -15.08 18.07
C ASN A 363 -2.85 -13.57 18.34
N PRO A 364 -2.24 -13.01 19.41
CA PRO A 364 -2.39 -11.58 19.78
C PRO A 364 -1.62 -10.62 18.84
N PHE A 365 -0.82 -11.18 17.93
CA PHE A 365 -0.07 -10.49 16.89
C PHE A 365 -0.65 -10.73 15.48
N ASP A 366 -1.75 -11.49 15.35
CA ASP A 366 -2.37 -11.70 14.04
C ASP A 366 -2.83 -10.34 13.48
N ARG A 367 -2.46 -10.09 12.23
CA ARG A 367 -2.83 -8.88 11.51
C ARG A 367 -3.77 -9.29 10.40
N THR A 368 -5.06 -9.21 10.68
CA THR A 368 -6.10 -9.40 9.69
C THR A 368 -6.38 -8.09 8.93
N HIS A 369 -7.11 -8.22 7.83
CA HIS A 369 -7.60 -7.12 7.00
C HIS A 369 -6.48 -6.29 6.36
N LEU A 370 -5.42 -6.95 5.90
CA LEU A 370 -4.37 -6.41 5.02
C LEU A 370 -4.85 -6.12 3.61
N GLY A 371 -6.15 -6.21 3.34
CA GLY A 371 -6.71 -5.94 2.03
C GLY A 371 -6.82 -7.19 1.22
N TYR A 372 -5.70 -7.77 0.78
CA TYR A 372 -5.74 -8.98 -0.03
C TYR A 372 -6.17 -10.21 0.78
N ASP A 373 -5.89 -10.26 2.08
CA ASP A 373 -6.13 -11.44 2.93
C ASP A 373 -7.62 -11.75 3.09
N ALA A 374 -8.46 -10.72 3.06
CA ALA A 374 -9.91 -10.84 3.07
C ALA A 374 -10.50 -11.43 1.78
N LEU A 375 -9.71 -11.56 0.70
CA LEU A 375 -10.11 -12.22 -0.55
C LEU A 375 -9.93 -13.75 -0.49
N PHE A 376 -9.35 -14.26 0.61
CA PHE A 376 -9.09 -15.68 0.80
C PHE A 376 -9.79 -16.20 2.06
N ASP A 377 -9.85 -17.52 2.20
CA ASP A 377 -10.39 -18.15 3.40
C ASP A 377 -9.65 -17.72 4.66
N ALA A 378 -10.38 -17.63 5.78
CA ALA A 378 -9.86 -17.18 7.07
C ALA A 378 -8.68 -18.03 7.60
N ARG A 379 -8.50 -19.25 7.09
CA ARG A 379 -7.38 -20.15 7.45
C ARG A 379 -6.23 -20.16 6.45
N THR A 380 -6.28 -19.33 5.41
CA THR A 380 -5.20 -19.23 4.41
C THR A 380 -3.90 -18.75 5.06
N VAL A 381 -2.80 -19.44 4.74
CA VAL A 381 -1.44 -19.05 5.11
C VAL A 381 -0.79 -18.35 3.92
N PHE A 382 -0.23 -17.18 4.18
CA PHE A 382 0.41 -16.32 3.20
C PHE A 382 1.93 -16.32 3.39
N TRP A 383 2.66 -16.74 2.36
CA TRP A 383 4.12 -16.70 2.34
C TRP A 383 4.60 -15.59 1.40
N HIS A 384 5.03 -14.49 2.00
CA HIS A 384 5.47 -13.27 1.33
C HIS A 384 6.85 -13.43 0.70
N VAL A 385 6.99 -12.81 -0.46
CA VAL A 385 8.27 -12.59 -1.14
C VAL A 385 8.62 -11.13 -0.96
N ASP A 386 9.79 -10.84 -0.40
CA ASP A 386 10.18 -9.48 -0.05
C ASP A 386 10.68 -8.69 -1.27
N PRO A 387 10.47 -7.37 -1.34
CA PRO A 387 11.04 -6.56 -2.40
C PRO A 387 12.57 -6.53 -2.31
N GLU A 388 13.26 -6.73 -3.44
CA GLU A 388 14.71 -6.69 -3.52
C GLU A 388 15.22 -5.28 -3.19
N PRO A 389 16.24 -5.14 -2.32
CA PRO A 389 16.99 -3.91 -2.22
C PRO A 389 17.86 -3.78 -3.47
N THR A 390 17.49 -2.94 -4.45
CA THR A 390 18.36 -2.69 -5.60
C THR A 390 19.76 -2.23 -5.17
N ALA A 391 20.81 -2.82 -5.75
CA ALA A 391 22.21 -2.57 -5.38
C ALA A 391 22.63 -1.08 -5.41
N ALA A 392 21.88 -0.21 -6.09
CA ALA A 392 22.10 1.23 -6.12
C ALA A 392 21.74 1.96 -4.81
N SER A 393 20.80 1.44 -4.01
CA SER A 393 20.46 2.03 -2.70
C SER A 393 21.41 1.59 -1.60
N ALA A 394 21.97 0.38 -1.71
CA ALA A 394 22.94 -0.14 -0.75
C ALA A 394 24.23 0.69 -0.76
N ALA A 395 24.55 1.30 -1.91
CA ALA A 395 25.73 2.13 -2.10
C ALA A 395 25.54 3.63 -1.77
N SER A 396 24.30 4.13 -1.72
CA SER A 396 24.01 5.57 -1.61
C SER A 396 23.48 6.03 -0.26
N GLY A 397 23.14 5.11 0.66
CA GLY A 397 22.59 5.47 1.98
C GLY A 397 21.23 6.19 1.92
N THR A 398 20.68 6.39 0.72
CA THR A 398 19.32 6.88 0.49
C THR A 398 18.40 5.69 0.34
N GLY A 399 17.38 5.60 1.22
CA GLY A 399 16.47 4.47 1.31
C GLY A 399 15.82 4.06 -0.03
N HIS A 400 15.46 2.78 -0.14
CA HIS A 400 14.62 2.30 -1.25
C HIS A 400 13.24 2.90 -1.13
N ASP A 401 12.80 3.69 -2.10
CA ASP A 401 11.37 3.94 -2.29
C ASP A 401 10.78 2.73 -3.06
N PRO A 402 9.90 1.90 -2.47
CA PRO A 402 9.28 0.75 -3.13
C PRO A 402 8.16 1.19 -4.09
N VAL A 403 8.51 2.08 -5.03
CA VAL A 403 7.60 2.64 -6.04
C VAL A 403 8.23 2.56 -7.43
N SER A 404 7.44 2.07 -8.39
CA SER A 404 7.76 2.14 -9.81
C SER A 404 7.35 3.49 -10.36
N LYS A 405 8.31 4.30 -10.80
CA LYS A 405 8.05 5.62 -11.38
C LYS A 405 7.92 5.54 -12.89
N ILE A 406 6.97 6.27 -13.46
CA ILE A 406 6.77 6.44 -14.90
C ILE A 406 6.66 7.92 -15.24
N ARG A 407 7.44 8.36 -16.22
CA ARG A 407 7.40 9.73 -16.74
C ARG A 407 6.42 9.78 -17.91
N VAL A 408 5.39 10.58 -17.77
CA VAL A 408 4.27 10.68 -18.71
C VAL A 408 4.36 12.01 -19.47
N PRO A 409 4.36 12.00 -20.82
CA PRO A 409 4.26 13.23 -21.58
C PRO A 409 2.88 13.87 -21.41
N VAL A 410 2.85 15.17 -21.12
CA VAL A 410 1.62 15.95 -20.96
C VAL A 410 1.70 17.24 -21.80
N LEU A 411 0.58 17.94 -21.95
CA LEU A 411 0.58 19.25 -22.61
C LEU A 411 1.48 20.22 -21.83
N ASP A 412 2.48 20.78 -22.52
CA ASP A 412 3.36 21.81 -21.98
C ASP A 412 2.61 23.15 -21.88
N THR A 413 2.34 23.57 -20.65
CA THR A 413 1.59 24.80 -20.37
C THR A 413 2.29 26.06 -20.89
N ASP A 414 3.62 26.04 -20.99
CA ASP A 414 4.41 27.18 -21.45
C ASP A 414 4.26 27.42 -22.96
N LYS A 415 3.94 26.34 -23.71
CA LYS A 415 3.74 26.39 -25.16
C LYS A 415 2.28 26.44 -25.56
N ALA A 416 1.35 26.16 -24.63
CA ALA A 416 -0.08 26.05 -24.90
C ALA A 416 -0.68 27.33 -25.53
N GLY A 417 -0.26 28.52 -25.08
CA GLY A 417 -0.74 29.80 -25.63
C GLY A 417 -0.40 29.99 -27.12
N TRP A 418 0.79 29.55 -27.53
CA TRP A 418 1.22 29.61 -28.92
C TRP A 418 0.46 28.60 -29.79
N VAL A 419 0.21 27.40 -29.28
CA VAL A 419 -0.59 26.37 -29.95
C VAL A 419 -2.01 26.87 -30.21
N ASN A 420 -2.66 27.48 -29.20
CA ASN A 420 -4.01 28.02 -29.34
C ASN A 420 -4.07 29.12 -30.39
N THR A 421 -3.14 30.07 -30.33
CA THR A 421 -3.09 31.21 -31.26
C THR A 421 -2.79 30.74 -32.69
N GLY A 422 -1.82 29.84 -32.87
CA GLY A 422 -1.47 29.26 -34.16
C GLY A 422 -2.62 28.47 -34.77
N THR A 423 -3.30 27.65 -33.96
CA THR A 423 -4.47 26.87 -34.41
C THR A 423 -5.61 27.78 -34.84
N ALA A 424 -5.92 28.82 -34.05
CA ALA A 424 -6.93 29.82 -34.40
C ALA A 424 -6.60 30.55 -35.70
N ALA A 425 -5.34 30.94 -35.91
CA ALA A 425 -4.89 31.59 -37.14
C ALA A 425 -5.04 30.67 -38.37
N VAL A 426 -4.64 29.39 -38.27
CA VAL A 426 -4.79 28.41 -39.36
C VAL A 426 -6.27 28.18 -39.69
N ILE A 427 -7.13 28.03 -38.68
CA ILE A 427 -8.57 27.87 -38.87
C ILE A 427 -9.15 29.11 -39.56
N ALA A 428 -8.79 30.32 -39.11
CA ALA A 428 -9.27 31.57 -39.70
C ALA A 428 -8.83 31.75 -41.16
N LEU A 429 -7.58 31.40 -41.48
CA LEU A 429 -7.06 31.43 -42.85
C LEU A 429 -7.78 30.40 -43.74
N GLY A 430 -7.99 29.18 -43.24
CA GLY A 430 -8.72 28.14 -43.96
C GLY A 430 -10.18 28.53 -44.21
N PHE A 431 -10.85 29.06 -43.19
CA PHE A 431 -12.21 29.57 -43.30
C PHE A 431 -12.31 30.76 -44.28
N GLY A 432 -11.38 31.71 -44.19
CA GLY A 432 -11.27 32.83 -45.11
C GLY A 432 -11.06 32.39 -46.56
N TRP A 433 -10.22 31.37 -46.78
CA TRP A 433 -10.01 30.78 -48.11
C TRP A 433 -11.29 30.17 -48.68
N ILE A 434 -12.03 29.40 -47.87
CA ILE A 434 -13.31 28.80 -48.26
C ILE A 434 -14.32 29.90 -48.62
N LEU A 435 -14.47 30.91 -47.76
CA LEU A 435 -15.36 32.05 -48.03
C LEU A 435 -14.99 32.76 -49.33
N TRP A 436 -13.70 33.02 -49.55
CA TRP A 436 -13.24 33.66 -50.78
C TRP A 436 -13.59 32.83 -52.02
N ARG A 437 -13.39 31.51 -51.97
CA ARG A 437 -13.78 30.62 -53.08
C ARG A 437 -15.28 30.62 -53.32
N LEU A 438 -16.09 30.60 -52.28
CA LEU A 438 -17.55 30.67 -52.40
C LEU A 438 -18.01 32.00 -52.99
N ILE A 439 -17.45 33.13 -52.54
CA ILE A 439 -17.74 34.46 -53.10
C ILE A 439 -17.31 34.55 -54.56
N ALA A 440 -16.12 34.02 -54.91
CA ALA A 440 -15.64 34.02 -56.29
C ALA A 440 -16.55 33.20 -57.21
N VAL A 441 -17.11 32.08 -56.74
CA VAL A 441 -18.11 31.28 -57.48
C VAL A 441 -19.43 32.05 -57.59
N TYR A 442 -19.92 32.63 -56.50
CA TYR A 442 -21.15 33.44 -56.50
C TYR A 442 -21.07 34.61 -57.50
N LEU A 443 -19.93 35.32 -57.51
CA LEU A 443 -19.68 36.44 -58.42
C LEU A 443 -19.52 35.99 -59.89
N ARG A 444 -19.00 34.79 -60.16
CA ARG A 444 -18.83 34.26 -61.52
C ARG A 444 -20.07 33.58 -62.08
N ALA A 445 -20.84 32.89 -61.25
CA ALA A 445 -21.98 32.09 -61.69
C ALA A 445 -23.31 32.85 -61.61
N GLY A 446 -23.41 33.89 -60.77
CA GLY A 446 -24.66 34.60 -60.52
C GLY A 446 -25.70 33.72 -59.83
N TYR A 447 -26.46 34.26 -58.90
CA TYR A 447 -27.62 33.55 -58.35
C TYR A 447 -28.61 33.34 -59.50
N GLY A 448 -28.84 32.09 -59.90
CA GLY A 448 -29.57 31.79 -61.12
C GLY A 448 -30.94 32.47 -61.20
N THR A 449 -31.11 33.36 -62.18
CA THR A 449 -32.40 33.45 -62.88
C THR A 449 -32.33 32.47 -64.04
N ALA A 450 -32.98 31.32 -63.88
CA ALA A 450 -33.33 30.46 -65.00
C ALA A 450 -34.16 31.29 -66.00
N ARG A 451 -33.52 31.78 -67.07
CA ARG A 451 -34.20 32.49 -68.14
C ARG A 451 -34.76 31.45 -69.10
N GLY A 452 -36.05 31.20 -68.94
CA GLY A 452 -37.01 30.64 -69.88
C GLY A 452 -36.47 29.75 -71.02
N ALA A 453 -36.74 28.46 -70.89
CA ALA A 453 -37.05 27.65 -72.05
C ALA A 453 -38.25 28.26 -72.77
N ASP A 454 -38.06 28.92 -73.91
CA ASP A 454 -38.98 28.82 -75.04
C ASP A 454 -38.47 29.52 -76.32
N LYS A 455 -38.76 28.85 -77.45
CA LYS A 455 -38.69 29.30 -78.86
C LYS A 455 -37.33 29.36 -79.57
N ALA A 456 -37.05 28.28 -80.31
CA ALA A 456 -36.93 28.34 -81.77
C ALA A 456 -36.99 26.93 -82.40
N LYS A 457 -38.22 26.44 -82.61
CA LYS A 457 -38.55 25.51 -83.70
C LYS A 457 -38.81 26.36 -84.95
N LYS A 458 -38.41 25.83 -86.13
CA LYS A 458 -38.47 26.39 -87.52
C LYS A 458 -37.22 27.24 -87.86
N LEU A 459 -36.47 26.96 -88.93
CA LEU A 459 -36.89 26.68 -90.30
C LEU A 459 -35.85 25.79 -91.04
N GLN A 460 -36.41 24.90 -91.87
CA GLN A 460 -35.91 24.30 -93.13
C GLN A 460 -34.60 23.50 -93.15
#